data_AF-A0A7S3Q756-F1
#
_entry.id   AF-A0A7S3Q756-F1
#
_cell.length_a   1.000
_cell.length_b   1.000
_cell.length_c   1.000
_cell.angle_alpha   90.00
_cell.angle_beta   90.00
_cell.angle_gamma   90.00
#
_symmetry.space_group_name_H-M   'P 1'
#
loop_
_entity.id
_entity.type
_entity.pdbx_description
1 polymer ?
#
loop_
_entity_poly.entity_id
_entity_poly.type
_entity_poly.pdbx_seq_one_letter_code
_entity_poly.pdbx_strand_id
1 'polypeptide(L)'
;GDEVIVTLPGDDKGLSLAEVEVFGTSTPLYNVALNKSTSQSSTHNDDPKFYSFKAVDGDVRSSTSFNLSVTKEESNPWWEVSIGISVDIDSITIYNRADNYSSRLRGFRLEIFNGDDA
;
A
#
# COMPACT_ATOMS: atom_id res chain seq x y z
N GLY A 1 10.19 10.96 -9.91
CA GLY A 1 10.28 9.53 -9.53
C GLY A 1 8.89 8.95 -9.38
N ASP A 2 8.70 7.67 -9.69
CA ASP A 2 7.35 7.09 -9.81
C ASP A 2 6.66 6.85 -8.44
N GLU A 3 5.34 6.91 -8.43
CA GLU A 3 4.46 6.71 -7.28
C GLU A 3 3.38 5.68 -7.63
N VAL A 4 2.98 4.86 -6.65
CA VAL A 4 1.86 3.91 -6.77
C VAL A 4 0.86 4.21 -5.64
N ILE A 5 -0.36 4.59 -6.00
CA ILE A 5 -1.43 4.98 -5.08
C ILE A 5 -2.57 3.96 -5.12
N VAL A 6 -2.98 3.47 -3.95
CA VAL A 6 -4.19 2.64 -3.80
C VAL A 6 -5.28 3.48 -3.13
N THR A 7 -6.35 3.78 -3.87
CA THR A 7 -7.48 4.59 -3.42
C THR A 7 -8.72 3.71 -3.24
N LEU A 8 -9.47 3.84 -2.14
CA LEU A 8 -10.78 3.17 -1.97
C LEU A 8 -11.91 4.21 -1.95
N PRO A 9 -12.59 4.47 -3.10
CA PRO A 9 -13.55 5.57 -3.18
C PRO A 9 -14.82 5.34 -2.36
N GLY A 10 -15.35 6.43 -1.80
CA GLY A 10 -16.62 6.49 -1.09
C GLY A 10 -16.50 6.85 0.39
N ASP A 11 -17.65 7.05 1.03
CA ASP A 11 -17.74 7.37 2.46
C ASP A 11 -17.76 6.10 3.32
N ASP A 12 -17.32 6.24 4.57
CA ASP A 12 -17.25 5.17 5.57
C ASP A 12 -16.49 3.92 5.08
N LYS A 13 -15.31 4.13 4.48
CA LYS A 13 -14.44 3.06 3.96
C LYS A 13 -13.22 2.88 4.86
N GLY A 14 -12.78 1.62 4.97
CA GLY A 14 -11.46 1.29 5.52
C GLY A 14 -10.65 0.56 4.46
N LEU A 15 -9.49 1.11 4.08
CA LEU A 15 -8.53 0.42 3.22
C LEU A 15 -7.63 -0.47 4.09
N SER A 16 -7.28 -1.66 3.61
CA SER A 16 -6.33 -2.55 4.31
C SER A 16 -5.51 -3.30 3.27
N LEU A 17 -4.19 -3.14 3.34
CA LEU A 17 -3.21 -3.78 2.47
C LEU A 17 -2.24 -4.55 3.36
N ALA A 18 -2.08 -5.84 3.10
CA ALA A 18 -1.11 -6.67 3.79
C ALA A 18 0.30 -6.54 3.23
N GLU A 19 0.44 -6.30 1.93
CA GLU A 19 1.71 -5.96 1.28
C GLU A 19 1.38 -5.39 -0.12
N VAL A 20 2.17 -4.44 -0.61
CA VAL A 20 2.14 -3.99 -2.02
C VAL A 20 3.54 -4.16 -2.60
N GLU A 21 3.75 -5.19 -3.42
CA GLU A 21 5.01 -5.39 -4.14
C GLU A 21 4.93 -4.67 -5.49
N VAL A 22 5.90 -3.82 -5.79
CA VAL A 22 6.05 -3.17 -7.11
C VAL A 22 7.37 -3.70 -7.70
N PHE A 23 7.30 -4.41 -8.82
CA PHE A 23 8.48 -4.97 -9.49
C PHE A 23 8.88 -4.07 -10.65
N GLY A 24 10.15 -3.65 -10.69
CA GLY A 24 10.71 -2.89 -11.83
C GLY A 24 11.36 -3.80 -12.89
N THR A 25 11.63 -3.33 -14.12
CA THR A 25 12.23 -4.13 -15.23
C THR A 25 13.70 -4.54 -15.01
N SER A 26 14.31 -4.22 -13.87
CA SER A 26 15.70 -4.58 -13.57
C SER A 26 15.81 -6.08 -13.26
N THR A 27 16.89 -6.73 -13.72
CA THR A 27 17.20 -8.13 -13.35
C THR A 27 18.30 -8.19 -12.27
N PRO A 28 18.10 -8.93 -11.16
CA PRO A 28 16.89 -9.67 -10.81
C PRO A 28 15.73 -8.71 -10.48
N LEU A 29 14.50 -9.13 -10.82
CA LEU A 29 13.28 -8.42 -10.42
C LEU A 29 13.29 -8.32 -8.89
N TYR A 30 13.12 -7.12 -8.36
CA TYR A 30 13.06 -6.89 -6.92
C TYR A 30 11.91 -5.94 -6.57
N ASN A 31 11.36 -6.10 -5.36
CA ASN A 31 10.34 -5.20 -4.82
C ASN A 31 10.97 -3.82 -4.59
N VAL A 32 10.75 -2.88 -5.51
CA VAL A 32 11.31 -1.52 -5.43
C VAL A 32 10.69 -0.69 -4.30
N ALA A 33 9.56 -1.13 -3.75
CA ALA A 33 8.85 -0.48 -2.64
C ALA A 33 9.38 -0.92 -1.26
N LEU A 34 10.14 -2.02 -1.17
CA LEU A 34 10.62 -2.57 0.10
C LEU A 34 11.38 -1.52 0.94
N ASN A 35 10.92 -1.29 2.16
CA ASN A 35 11.44 -0.33 3.14
C ASN A 35 11.50 1.14 2.63
N LYS A 36 10.69 1.49 1.63
CA LYS A 36 10.58 2.87 1.16
C LYS A 36 9.72 3.72 2.08
N SER A 37 9.78 5.03 1.87
CA SER A 37 8.94 5.98 2.59
C SER A 37 7.50 5.85 2.15
N THR A 38 6.60 5.80 3.13
CA THR A 38 5.17 5.61 2.92
C THR A 38 4.35 6.61 3.70
N SER A 39 3.19 6.97 3.16
CA SER A 39 2.21 7.83 3.80
C SER A 39 0.83 7.17 3.73
N GLN A 40 -0.04 7.53 4.66
CA GLN A 40 -1.46 7.14 4.60
C GLN A 40 -2.31 8.28 5.17
N SER A 41 -3.55 8.40 4.68
CA SER A 41 -4.47 9.48 5.04
C SER A 41 -4.67 9.66 6.54
N SER A 42 -4.70 8.56 7.28
CA SER A 42 -4.81 8.53 8.74
C SER A 42 -4.29 7.21 9.30
N THR A 43 -4.06 7.10 10.62
CA THR A 43 -3.69 5.84 11.28
C THR A 43 -4.78 5.36 12.23
N HIS A 44 -5.18 4.10 12.13
CA HIS A 44 -6.18 3.51 13.02
C HIS A 44 -5.78 3.65 14.50
N ASN A 45 -6.64 4.28 15.31
CA ASN A 45 -6.41 4.62 16.71
C ASN A 45 -5.11 5.40 16.99
N ASP A 46 -4.47 5.96 15.95
CA ASP A 46 -3.15 6.57 16.03
C ASP A 46 -2.07 5.62 16.62
N ASP A 47 -2.29 4.30 16.47
CA ASP A 47 -1.40 3.24 17.00
C ASP A 47 -0.29 2.91 15.99
N PRO A 48 1.00 2.97 16.40
CA PRO A 48 2.14 2.61 15.56
C PRO A 48 2.11 1.23 14.92
N LYS A 49 1.32 0.29 15.47
CA LYS A 49 1.11 -1.03 14.88
C LYS A 49 0.48 -0.98 13.49
N PHE A 50 -0.22 0.11 13.15
CA PHE A 50 -0.96 0.27 11.91
C PHE A 50 -0.36 1.34 10.97
N TYR A 51 0.89 1.74 11.21
CA TYR A 51 1.58 2.72 10.37
C TYR A 51 1.77 2.23 8.93
N SER A 52 1.91 3.20 8.02
CA SER A 52 1.97 2.98 6.57
C SER A 52 3.08 2.06 6.12
N PHE A 53 4.24 2.10 6.79
CA PHE A 53 5.41 1.31 6.37
C PHE A 53 5.20 -0.20 6.53
N LYS A 54 4.18 -0.62 7.28
CA LYS A 54 3.81 -2.03 7.45
C LYS A 54 3.44 -2.73 6.15
N ALA A 55 3.03 -1.99 5.12
CA ALA A 55 2.68 -2.57 3.82
C ALA A 55 3.87 -2.71 2.85
N VAL A 56 5.09 -2.37 3.30
CA VAL A 56 6.34 -2.49 2.52
C VAL A 56 7.50 -3.00 3.39
N ASP A 57 7.21 -3.73 4.48
CA ASP A 57 8.24 -4.28 5.37
C ASP A 57 8.66 -5.72 5.00
N GLY A 58 8.03 -6.30 3.97
CA GLY A 58 8.34 -7.62 3.43
C GLY A 58 7.67 -8.79 4.16
N ASP A 59 6.76 -8.53 5.11
CA ASP A 59 6.00 -9.57 5.79
C ASP A 59 4.57 -9.73 5.23
N VAL A 60 4.42 -10.63 4.26
CA VAL A 60 3.14 -10.97 3.61
C VAL A 60 2.15 -11.75 4.49
N ARG A 61 2.50 -12.10 5.75
CA ARG A 61 1.68 -13.00 6.60
C ARG A 61 0.50 -12.27 7.23
N SER A 62 -0.53 -12.05 6.42
CA SER A 62 -1.69 -11.23 6.78
C SER A 62 -2.68 -11.85 7.79
N SER A 63 -2.60 -13.16 8.09
CA SER A 63 -3.56 -13.87 8.95
C SER A 63 -3.12 -14.10 10.40
N THR A 64 -1.82 -14.05 10.71
CA THR A 64 -1.30 -14.52 12.02
C THR A 64 -0.66 -13.44 12.88
N SER A 65 -0.21 -12.32 12.31
CA SER A 65 0.57 -11.30 13.02
C SER A 65 -0.08 -9.93 13.10
N PHE A 66 -1.23 -9.70 12.42
CA PHE A 66 -1.81 -8.35 12.25
C PHE A 66 -0.78 -7.31 11.76
N ASN A 67 0.21 -7.74 10.96
CA ASN A 67 1.19 -6.85 10.36
C ASN A 67 0.57 -6.22 9.11
N LEU A 68 -0.13 -5.09 9.29
CA LEU A 68 -0.93 -4.44 8.26
C LEU A 68 -0.83 -2.91 8.43
N SER A 69 -0.85 -2.17 7.33
CA SER A 69 -1.22 -0.74 7.39
C SER A 69 -2.74 -0.62 7.49
N VAL A 70 -3.23 0.28 8.36
CA VAL A 70 -4.68 0.47 8.57
C VAL A 70 -4.99 1.94 8.81
N THR A 71 -5.88 2.50 7.98
CA THR A 71 -6.44 3.85 8.18
C THR A 71 -7.58 3.85 9.19
N LYS A 72 -8.00 5.04 9.64
CA LYS A 72 -9.33 5.22 10.25
C LYS A 72 -10.39 4.95 9.17
N GLU A 73 -11.64 4.75 9.61
CA GLU A 73 -12.78 4.77 8.68
C GLU A 73 -13.05 6.24 8.33
N GLU A 74 -12.90 6.58 7.05
CA GLU A 74 -12.96 7.96 6.56
C GLU A 74 -13.38 7.99 5.08
N SER A 75 -13.60 9.20 4.54
CA SER A 75 -13.91 9.38 3.11
C SER A 75 -12.63 9.26 2.28
N ASN A 76 -12.65 8.39 1.27
CA ASN A 76 -11.55 8.17 0.32
C ASN A 76 -10.18 7.92 1.00
N PRO A 77 -10.07 6.90 1.89
CA PRO A 77 -8.79 6.57 2.51
C PRO A 77 -7.76 6.19 1.43
N TRP A 78 -6.52 6.61 1.65
CA TRP A 78 -5.43 6.38 0.72
C TRP A 78 -4.17 5.94 1.45
N TRP A 79 -3.37 5.15 0.74
CA TRP A 79 -2.01 4.78 1.11
C TRP A 79 -1.10 5.01 -0.09
N GLU A 80 0.12 5.46 0.17
CA GLU A 80 1.10 5.88 -0.82
C GLU A 80 2.50 5.36 -0.44
N VAL A 81 3.27 4.96 -1.46
CA VAL A 81 4.71 4.71 -1.36
C VAL A 81 5.48 5.57 -2.35
N SER A 82 6.53 6.24 -1.86
CA SER A 82 7.48 6.97 -2.70
C SER A 82 8.69 6.11 -3.01
N ILE A 83 8.87 5.70 -4.27
CA ILE A 83 9.99 4.85 -4.70
C ILE A 83 11.31 5.62 -4.67
N GLY A 84 11.26 6.95 -4.86
CA GLY A 84 12.40 7.87 -4.79
C GLY A 84 13.29 7.90 -6.03
N ILE A 85 13.07 7.01 -7.00
CA ILE A 85 13.72 6.96 -8.31
C ILE A 85 12.68 6.60 -9.37
N SER A 86 12.90 7.00 -10.62
CA SER A 86 12.08 6.51 -11.74
C SER A 86 12.47 5.06 -12.05
N VAL A 87 11.47 4.19 -12.17
CA VAL A 87 11.59 2.74 -12.39
C VAL A 87 10.51 2.29 -13.37
N ASP A 88 10.88 1.52 -14.39
CA ASP A 88 9.86 0.89 -15.23
C ASP A 88 9.15 -0.19 -14.43
N ILE A 89 7.89 0.04 -14.02
CA ILE A 89 7.11 -0.94 -13.25
C ILE A 89 6.62 -2.07 -14.18
N ASP A 90 7.07 -3.28 -13.92
CA ASP A 90 6.66 -4.53 -14.56
C ASP A 90 5.34 -5.06 -13.99
N SER A 91 5.22 -5.17 -12.66
CA SER A 91 4.02 -5.72 -12.01
C SER A 91 3.81 -5.18 -10.61
N ILE A 92 2.55 -5.19 -10.16
CA ILE A 92 2.16 -4.79 -8.80
C ILE A 92 1.34 -5.92 -8.16
N THR A 93 1.80 -6.44 -7.03
CA THR A 93 1.11 -7.48 -6.26
C THR A 93 0.59 -6.89 -4.96
N ILE A 94 -0.72 -6.97 -4.72
CA ILE A 94 -1.35 -6.50 -3.48
C ILE A 94 -1.81 -7.72 -2.68
N TYR A 95 -1.24 -7.91 -1.50
CA TYR A 95 -1.70 -8.90 -0.54
C TYR A 95 -2.81 -8.26 0.29
N ASN A 96 -3.94 -8.95 0.39
CA ASN A 96 -5.07 -8.50 1.22
C ASN A 96 -4.96 -9.10 2.62
N ARG A 97 -5.65 -8.50 3.59
CA ARG A 97 -5.86 -9.13 4.91
C ARG A 97 -6.65 -10.43 4.77
N ALA A 98 -6.30 -11.44 5.56
CA ALA A 98 -6.85 -12.79 5.47
C ALA A 98 -7.86 -13.14 6.57
N ASP A 99 -8.40 -12.15 7.28
CA ASP A 99 -9.44 -12.31 8.30
C ASP A 99 -10.84 -11.89 7.78
N ASN A 100 -11.81 -11.80 8.69
CA ASN A 100 -13.22 -11.51 8.38
C ASN A 100 -13.46 -10.10 7.79
N TYR A 101 -12.43 -9.28 7.65
CA TYR A 101 -12.52 -7.95 7.07
C TYR A 101 -11.85 -7.86 5.69
N SER A 102 -11.50 -8.99 5.07
CA SER A 102 -10.93 -9.05 3.71
C SER A 102 -11.75 -8.29 2.65
N SER A 103 -13.06 -8.12 2.85
CA SER A 103 -13.91 -7.32 1.97
C SER A 103 -13.63 -5.81 1.98
N ARG A 104 -12.83 -5.30 2.92
CA ARG A 104 -12.46 -3.87 3.03
C ARG A 104 -11.78 -3.35 1.78
N LEU A 105 -10.94 -4.16 1.13
CA LEU A 105 -10.24 -3.77 -0.10
C LEU A 105 -11.12 -3.79 -1.36
N ARG A 106 -12.39 -4.23 -1.27
CA ARG A 106 -13.25 -4.41 -2.46
C ARG A 106 -13.55 -3.06 -3.13
N GLY A 107 -13.19 -2.96 -4.41
CA GLY A 107 -13.45 -1.76 -5.23
C GLY A 107 -12.35 -0.71 -5.15
N PHE A 108 -11.15 -1.08 -4.70
CA PHE A 108 -9.98 -0.21 -4.75
C PHE A 108 -9.64 0.20 -6.20
N ARG A 109 -8.97 1.34 -6.32
CA ARG A 109 -8.37 1.89 -7.52
C ARG A 109 -6.86 1.93 -7.29
N LEU A 110 -6.10 1.54 -8.31
CA LEU A 110 -4.64 1.68 -8.34
C LEU A 110 -4.30 2.79 -9.33
N GLU A 111 -3.47 3.74 -8.92
CA GLU A 111 -2.97 4.84 -9.74
C GLU A 111 -1.44 4.81 -9.70
N ILE A 112 -0.80 5.14 -10.81
CA ILE A 112 0.65 5.19 -10.91
C ILE A 112 1.00 6.59 -11.43
N PHE A 113 1.85 7.33 -10.72
CA PHE A 113 2.32 8.65 -11.14
C PHE A 113 3.77 8.54 -11.55
N ASN A 114 4.16 9.22 -12.61
CA ASN A 114 5.56 9.38 -12.95
C ASN A 114 6.02 10.75 -12.45
N GLY A 115 6.92 10.78 -11.48
CA GLY A 115 7.40 12.06 -10.94
C GLY A 115 8.41 12.79 -11.82
N ASP A 116 8.58 12.41 -13.08
CA ASP A 116 9.18 13.26 -14.13
C ASP A 116 8.12 14.19 -14.78
N ASP A 117 6.83 14.05 -14.42
CA ASP A 117 5.71 14.88 -14.89
C ASP A 117 5.42 16.12 -13.99
N ALA A 118 6.40 16.57 -13.19
CA ALA A 118 6.30 17.74 -12.30
C ALA A 118 7.22 18.90 -12.70
#